data_AF-A0A8I1Y321-F1
#
_entry.id   AF-A0A8I1Y321-F1
#
_cell.length_a   1.000
_cell.length_b   1.000
_cell.length_c   1.000
_cell.angle_alpha   90.00
_cell.angle_beta   90.00
_cell.angle_gamma   90.00
#
_symmetry.space_group_name_H-M   'P 1'
#
loop_
_entity.id
_entity.type
_entity.pdbx_description
1 polymer ?
#
loop_
_entity_poly.entity_id
_entity_poly.type
_entity_poly.pdbx_seq_one_letter_code
_entity_poly.pdbx_strand_id
1 'polypeptide(L)'
;MENLRQSTELLEEPGRCIHIGDRESDIYELFCAAQQIGTHFLVRTCVDRLAVDGDHTIAEEMEEVAVKGLHRVEVRDSRGDPDEAVLEIRYR
;
A
#
# COMPACT_ATOMS: atom_id res chain seq x y z
N MET A 1 17.35 0.66 -2.95
CA MET A 1 16.71 -0.59 -2.46
C MET A 1 17.57 -1.42 -1.51
N GLU A 2 18.73 -0.93 -1.05
CA GLU A 2 19.62 -1.70 -0.17
C GLU A 2 18.98 -2.04 1.19
N ASN A 3 18.25 -1.09 1.78
CA ASN A 3 17.59 -1.30 3.08
C ASN A 3 16.56 -2.44 3.06
N LEU A 4 15.85 -2.63 1.94
CA LEU A 4 14.87 -3.72 1.78
C LEU A 4 15.58 -5.09 1.72
N ARG A 5 16.74 -5.16 1.06
CA ARG A 5 17.57 -6.38 1.03
C ARG A 5 18.12 -6.70 2.42
N GLN A 6 18.79 -5.73 3.05
CA GLN A 6 19.43 -5.94 4.34
C GLN A 6 18.44 -6.31 5.45
N SER A 7 17.30 -5.63 5.53
CA SER A 7 16.27 -5.97 6.52
C SER A 7 15.70 -7.38 6.31
N THR A 8 15.55 -7.80 5.05
CA THR A 8 15.04 -9.14 4.73
C THR A 8 16.10 -10.22 5.01
N GLU A 9 17.36 -9.97 4.68
CA GLU A 9 18.49 -10.86 4.98
C GLU A 9 18.65 -11.07 6.50
N LEU A 10 18.50 -10.01 7.30
CA LEU A 10 18.58 -10.10 8.76
C LEU A 10 17.44 -10.89 9.40
N LEU A 11 16.29 -10.98 8.73
CA LEU A 11 15.10 -11.67 9.25
C LEU A 11 15.01 -13.14 8.77
N GLU A 12 15.84 -13.55 7.81
CA GLU A 12 15.97 -14.90 7.23
C GLU A 12 14.67 -15.55 6.70
N GLU A 13 13.51 -14.89 6.81
CA GLU A 13 12.20 -15.32 6.32
C GLU A 13 11.49 -14.19 5.54
N PRO A 14 11.93 -13.87 4.30
CA PRO A 14 11.40 -12.78 3.48
C PRO A 14 9.86 -12.73 3.35
N GLY A 15 9.26 -13.91 3.18
CA GLY A 15 7.81 -14.07 2.97
C GLY A 15 6.96 -13.79 4.21
N ARG A 16 7.57 -13.50 5.36
CA ARG A 16 6.85 -13.07 6.57
C ARG A 16 6.99 -11.57 6.85
N CYS A 17 7.73 -10.85 6.01
CA CYS A 17 7.96 -9.43 6.16
C CYS A 17 7.00 -8.63 5.27
N ILE A 18 6.47 -7.53 5.80
CA ILE A 18 5.71 -6.53 5.05
C ILE A 18 6.42 -5.19 5.19
N HIS A 19 6.97 -4.68 4.09
CA HIS A 19 7.62 -3.37 4.04
C HIS A 19 6.57 -2.27 3.86
N ILE A 20 6.48 -1.33 4.81
CA ILE A 20 5.49 -0.25 4.77
C ILE A 20 6.16 1.03 4.28
N GLY A 21 5.61 1.62 3.22
CA GLY A 21 6.12 2.83 2.58
C GLY A 21 5.06 3.90 2.38
N ASP A 22 5.45 5.16 2.49
CA ASP A 22 4.58 6.30 2.19
C ASP A 22 4.58 6.61 0.68
N ARG A 23 4.13 7.82 0.31
CA ARG A 23 4.05 8.27 -1.10
C ARG A 23 5.40 8.31 -1.81
N GLU A 24 6.51 8.50 -1.09
CA GLU A 24 7.84 8.52 -1.70
C GLU A 24 8.31 7.11 -2.07
N SER A 25 7.76 6.10 -1.41
CA SER A 25 8.04 4.69 -1.69
C SER A 25 7.26 4.15 -2.90
N ASP A 26 6.39 4.97 -3.51
CA ASP A 26 5.64 4.63 -4.71
C ASP A 26 6.53 4.69 -5.96
N ILE A 27 7.51 3.79 -6.02
CA ILE A 27 8.47 3.65 -7.11
C ILE A 27 8.48 2.21 -7.64
N TYR A 28 8.59 2.06 -8.96
CA TYR A 28 8.48 0.76 -9.62
C TYR A 28 9.61 -0.20 -9.19
N GLU A 29 10.80 0.34 -8.97
CA GLU A 29 11.98 -0.38 -8.50
C GLU A 29 11.76 -1.06 -7.15
N LEU A 30 10.92 -0.48 -6.29
CA LEU A 30 10.58 -1.09 -5.01
C LEU A 30 9.75 -2.36 -5.20
N PHE A 31 8.77 -2.31 -6.11
CA PHE A 31 7.89 -3.45 -6.37
C PHE A 31 8.68 -4.61 -6.98
N CYS A 32 9.55 -4.32 -7.96
CA CYS A 32 10.43 -5.31 -8.54
C CYS A 32 11.38 -5.92 -7.52
N ALA A 33 11.98 -5.10 -6.65
CA ALA A 33 12.89 -5.60 -5.62
C ALA A 33 12.16 -6.52 -4.63
N ALA A 34 10.97 -6.13 -4.15
CA ALA A 34 10.18 -6.95 -3.24
C ALA A 34 9.80 -8.30 -3.87
N GLN A 35 9.40 -8.28 -5.15
CA GLN A 35 9.13 -9.50 -5.92
C GLN A 35 10.36 -10.40 -6.06
N GLN A 36 11.51 -9.82 -6.43
CA GLN A 36 12.77 -10.57 -6.60
C GLN A 36 13.25 -11.22 -5.29
N ILE A 37 13.03 -10.55 -4.17
CA ILE A 37 13.44 -11.00 -2.84
C ILE A 37 12.42 -11.98 -2.23
N GLY A 38 11.19 -12.01 -2.75
CA GLY A 38 10.12 -12.85 -2.23
C GLY A 38 9.51 -12.32 -0.92
N THR A 39 9.42 -10.99 -0.80
CA THR A 39 8.83 -10.30 0.37
C THR A 39 7.59 -9.48 -0.03
N HIS A 40 6.83 -8.99 0.96
CA HIS A 40 5.59 -8.24 0.75
C HIS A 40 5.77 -6.75 1.02
N PHE A 41 4.87 -5.92 0.51
CA PHE A 41 4.86 -4.49 0.79
C PHE A 41 3.44 -3.93 0.92
N LEU A 42 3.34 -2.81 1.62
CA LEU A 42 2.17 -1.94 1.66
C LEU A 42 2.66 -0.51 1.41
N VAL A 43 2.29 0.05 0.26
CA VAL A 43 2.73 1.40 -0.14
C VAL A 43 1.52 2.28 -0.39
N ARG A 44 1.58 3.52 0.10
CA ARG A 44 0.62 4.54 -0.29
C ARG A 44 0.97 5.08 -1.67
N THR A 45 0.08 4.91 -2.64
CA THR A 45 0.29 5.42 -3.99
C THR A 45 0.36 6.95 -4.01
N CYS A 46 1.27 7.48 -4.83
CA CYS A 46 1.46 8.90 -5.09
C CYS A 46 0.85 9.30 -6.43
N VAL A 47 0.85 8.37 -7.39
CA VAL A 47 0.24 8.53 -8.73
C VAL A 47 -0.76 7.40 -8.99
N ASP A 48 -1.73 7.69 -9.84
CA ASP A 48 -2.63 6.65 -10.34
C ASP A 48 -1.92 5.83 -11.42
N ARG A 49 -1.63 4.57 -11.10
CA ARG A 49 -0.82 3.68 -11.96
C ARG A 49 -1.73 3.00 -12.97
N LEU A 50 -1.18 2.68 -14.14
CA LEU A 50 -1.84 1.79 -15.09
C LEU A 50 -1.93 0.37 -14.51
N ALA A 51 -3.07 -0.28 -14.74
CA ALA A 51 -3.24 -1.68 -14.46
C ALA A 51 -2.49 -2.56 -15.47
N VAL A 52 -2.52 -3.88 -15.27
CA VAL A 52 -1.69 -4.85 -15.99
C VAL A 52 -1.95 -4.87 -17.50
N ASP A 53 -3.18 -4.59 -17.94
CA ASP A 53 -3.55 -4.53 -19.35
C ASP A 53 -3.28 -3.18 -20.03
N GLY A 54 -2.99 -2.13 -19.24
CA GLY A 54 -2.54 -0.83 -19.71
C GLY A 54 -3.63 0.11 -20.23
N ASP A 55 -4.88 -0.33 -20.28
CA ASP A 55 -6.01 0.44 -20.84
C ASP A 55 -6.82 1.19 -19.77
N HIS A 56 -6.57 0.91 -18.49
CA HIS A 56 -7.24 1.54 -17.36
C HIS A 56 -6.28 1.68 -16.15
N THR A 57 -6.69 2.42 -15.12
CA THR A 57 -5.88 2.68 -13.93
C THR A 57 -6.25 1.82 -12.73
N ILE A 58 -5.37 1.77 -11.73
CA ILE A 58 -5.65 1.10 -10.46
C ILE A 58 -6.83 1.75 -9.74
N ALA A 59 -7.01 3.07 -9.84
CA ALA A 59 -8.18 3.73 -9.26
C ALA A 59 -9.49 3.27 -9.91
N GLU A 60 -9.55 3.21 -11.25
CA GLU A 60 -10.71 2.72 -11.99
C GLU A 60 -11.03 1.26 -11.61
N GLU A 61 -10.00 0.41 -11.52
CA GLU A 61 -10.17 -0.99 -11.10
C GLU A 61 -10.76 -1.13 -9.70
N MET A 62 -10.31 -0.31 -8.76
CA MET A 62 -10.79 -0.36 -7.38
C MET A 62 -12.19 0.26 -7.23
N GLU A 63 -12.61 1.14 -8.14
CA GLU A 63 -13.96 1.70 -8.14
C GLU A 63 -15.02 0.62 -8.36
N GLU A 64 -14.74 -0.35 -9.24
CA GLU A 64 -15.62 -1.49 -9.54
C GLU A 64 -15.62 -2.56 -8.43
N VAL A 65 -14.65 -2.54 -7.52
CA VAL A 65 -14.55 -3.52 -6.42
C VAL A 65 -15.54 -3.15 -5.31
N ALA A 66 -16.41 -4.10 -4.95
CA ALA A 66 -17.31 -3.93 -3.81
C ALA A 66 -16.54 -3.67 -2.51
N VAL A 67 -17.08 -2.80 -1.66
CA VAL A 67 -16.55 -2.55 -0.32
C VAL A 67 -16.63 -3.84 0.50
N LYS A 68 -15.48 -4.33 0.97
CA LYS A 68 -15.35 -5.57 1.74
C LYS A 68 -15.27 -5.32 3.25
N GLY A 69 -15.02 -4.07 3.66
CA GLY A 69 -14.97 -3.69 5.06
C GLY A 69 -14.98 -2.17 5.25
N LEU A 70 -15.40 -1.76 6.44
CA LEU A 70 -15.34 -0.37 6.90
C LEU A 70 -14.54 -0.35 8.20
N HIS A 71 -13.60 0.58 8.29
CA HIS A 71 -12.86 0.85 9.52
C HIS A 71 -13.04 2.31 9.93
N ARG A 72 -13.41 2.55 11.18
CA ARG A 72 -13.61 3.89 11.73
C ARG A 72 -12.37 4.29 12.51
N VAL A 73 -11.82 5.44 12.16
CA VAL A 73 -10.65 6.02 12.80
C VAL A 73 -11.09 7.29 13.52
N GLU A 74 -10.92 7.31 14.84
CA GLU A 74 -11.11 8.53 15.62
C GLU A 74 -10.00 9.53 15.27
N VAL A 75 -10.40 10.73 14.89
CA VAL A 75 -9.51 11.84 14.56
C VAL A 75 -9.90 13.08 15.35
N ARG A 76 -9.12 14.14 15.21
CA ARG A 76 -9.46 15.47 15.74
C ARG A 76 -9.53 16.46 14.60
N ASP A 77 -10.53 17.31 14.63
CA ASP A 77 -10.66 18.39 13.67
C ASP A 77 -9.63 19.51 13.95
N SER A 78 -9.65 20.56 13.12
CA SER A 78 -8.77 21.74 13.29
C SER A 78 -8.94 22.50 14.62
N ARG A 79 -10.04 22.29 15.35
CA ARG A 79 -10.33 22.89 16.65
C ARG A 79 -9.98 21.96 17.81
N GLY A 80 -9.62 20.71 17.51
CA GLY A 80 -9.28 19.67 18.47
C GLY A 80 -10.48 18.85 18.94
N ASP A 81 -11.67 19.09 18.38
CA ASP A 81 -12.89 18.35 18.71
C ASP A 81 -12.82 16.94 18.12
N PRO A 82 -13.34 15.91 18.82
CA PRO A 82 -13.38 14.54 18.30
C PRO A 82 -14.20 14.46 17.00
N ASP A 83 -13.68 13.74 16.02
CA ASP A 83 -14.34 13.47 14.74
C ASP A 83 -14.01 12.03 14.28
N GLU A 84 -14.67 11.53 13.23
CA GLU A 84 -14.53 10.17 12.72
C GLU A 84 -14.22 10.16 11.22
N ALA A 85 -13.12 9.52 10.83
CA ALA A 85 -12.83 9.18 9.45
C ALA A 85 -13.24 7.73 9.16
N VAL A 86 -14.04 7.53 8.11
CA VAL A 86 -14.44 6.19 7.65
C VAL A 86 -13.53 5.74 6.51
N LEU A 87 -12.77 4.67 6.73
CA LEU A 87 -11.94 4.01 5.74
C LEU A 87 -12.70 2.85 5.10
N GLU A 88 -12.92 2.93 3.78
CA GLU A 88 -13.39 1.79 2.99
C GLU A 88 -12.23 0.87 2.62
N ILE A 89 -12.41 -0.43 2.80
CA ILE A 89 -11.42 -1.45 2.45
C ILE A 89 -11.92 -2.23 1.23
N ARG A 90 -11.15 -2.14 0.15
CA ARG A 90 -11.35 -2.84 -1.12
C ARG A 90 -10.08 -3.63 -1.45
N TYR A 91 -10.24 -4.86 -1.93
CA TYR A 91 -9.14 -5.70 -2.42
C TYR A 91 -9.71 -6.73 -3.40
N ARG A 92 -8.88 -7.25 -4.32
CA ARG A 92 -9.25 -8.34 -5.23
C ARG A 92 -8.68 -9.66 -4.71
#